data_AF-A0A413WQS3-F1
#
_entry.id   AF-A0A413WQS3-F1
#
_cell.length_a   1.000
_cell.length_b   1.000
_cell.length_c   1.000
_cell.angle_alpha   90.00
_cell.angle_beta   90.00
_cell.angle_gamma   90.00
#
_symmetry.space_group_name_H-M   'P 1'
#
loop_
_entity.id
_entity.type
_entity.pdbx_description
1 polymer ?
#
loop_
_entity_poly.entity_id
_entity_poly.type
_entity_poly.pdbx_seq_one_letter_code
_entity_poly.pdbx_strand_id
1 'polypeptide(L)'
;MRFGARTIKTGISVALVLLIAEAFQFQQIVVPALAASLALLPSVYQTGVRLLEELKGNLIGALLAVFSLMLTPNPTPIAIGVVIIIAISILLFLNLESTTRTVILTTILIMEGASQSDMPVWMFAGERYLLIMMGITVALLVNALLFPPRYERKLEDEITTVFQMAVRIARLFSETEGGRSSFESLEETKKKHRGSKTTYDFFEEEIKANRWLEKKTPIYRRAVLKSKMIDTNSAAIHVLDKLHDDFLTLEHLPPQLEDELMRHMRHLLRRHERLFSAYELENEHIIDREEDLIHENFDFAKLMIEKMRDEEEDLILTVVPLVATMTDWVKAMNELERYLITEMKKHGDNLKVEPRKKWFFED
;
A
#
# COMPACT_ATOMS: atom_id res chain seq x y z
N MET A 1 1.77 23.52 5.30
CA MET A 1 2.28 22.70 4.18
C MET A 1 3.56 22.02 4.65
N ARG A 2 3.58 20.69 4.82
CA ARG A 2 4.81 19.97 5.23
C ARG A 2 5.37 19.32 3.97
N PHE A 3 6.54 19.77 3.51
CA PHE A 3 7.25 19.13 2.40
C PHE A 3 7.46 17.65 2.77
N GLY A 4 6.99 16.73 1.95
CA GLY A 4 7.16 15.29 2.19
C GLY A 4 8.62 14.87 2.01
N ALA A 5 9.04 13.83 2.72
CA ALA A 5 10.40 13.29 2.61
C ALA A 5 10.81 12.99 1.16
N ARG A 6 9.86 12.56 0.32
CA ARG A 6 10.07 12.36 -1.13
C ARG A 6 10.55 13.64 -1.82
N THR A 7 9.89 14.78 -1.61
CA THR A 7 10.24 16.06 -2.24
C THR A 7 11.67 16.48 -1.86
N ILE A 8 12.04 16.28 -0.58
CA ILE A 8 13.37 16.58 -0.09
C ILE A 8 14.40 15.67 -0.76
N LYS A 9 14.16 14.35 -0.82
CA LYS A 9 15.04 13.41 -1.52
C LYS A 9 15.20 13.77 -2.99
N THR A 10 14.13 14.15 -3.68
CA THR A 10 14.20 14.58 -5.08
C THR A 10 15.09 15.80 -5.25
N GLY A 11 14.93 16.82 -4.40
CA GLY A 11 15.79 18.00 -4.43
C GLY A 11 17.27 17.65 -4.17
N ILE A 12 17.55 16.79 -3.20
CA ILE A 12 18.91 16.34 -2.88
C ILE A 12 19.51 15.53 -4.04
N SER A 13 18.76 14.61 -4.65
CA SER A 13 19.21 13.84 -5.81
C SER A 13 19.60 14.75 -6.97
N VAL A 14 18.75 15.74 -7.29
CA VAL A 14 19.03 16.70 -8.35
C VAL A 14 20.30 17.50 -8.02
N ALA A 15 20.41 18.05 -6.81
CA ALA A 15 21.58 18.81 -6.40
C ALA A 15 22.87 17.98 -6.47
N LEU A 16 22.86 16.74 -5.97
CA LEU A 16 24.02 15.84 -6.04
C LEU A 16 24.42 15.52 -7.48
N VAL A 17 23.44 15.28 -8.35
CA VAL A 17 23.72 15.01 -9.77
C VAL A 17 24.33 16.21 -10.48
N LEU A 18 23.82 17.42 -10.21
CA LEU A 18 24.39 18.65 -10.77
C LEU A 18 25.84 18.84 -10.30
N LEU A 19 26.11 18.64 -9.00
CA LEU A 19 27.46 18.74 -8.46
C LEU A 19 28.42 17.69 -9.06
N ILE A 20 27.97 16.46 -9.22
CA ILE A 20 28.74 15.41 -9.90
C ILE A 20 29.00 15.84 -11.34
N ALA A 21 27.98 16.31 -12.06
CA ALA A 21 28.12 16.66 -13.45
C ALA A 21 29.04 17.86 -13.70
N GLU A 22 29.03 18.86 -12.81
CA GLU A 22 29.98 19.97 -12.81
C GLU A 22 31.41 19.51 -12.52
N ALA A 23 31.59 18.60 -11.53
CA ALA A 23 32.91 18.09 -11.16
C ALA A 23 33.59 17.32 -12.31
N PHE A 24 32.81 16.59 -13.10
CA PHE A 24 33.28 15.89 -14.30
C PHE A 24 33.26 16.75 -15.58
N GLN A 25 32.87 18.04 -15.47
CA GLN A 25 32.79 19.00 -16.58
C GLN A 25 31.93 18.53 -17.75
N PHE A 26 30.83 17.81 -17.48
CA PHE A 26 29.89 17.46 -18.55
C PHE A 26 29.22 18.72 -19.09
N GLN A 27 29.16 18.87 -20.42
CA GLN A 27 28.54 20.03 -21.04
C GLN A 27 27.01 20.08 -20.84
N GLN A 28 26.40 18.95 -20.50
CA GLN A 28 24.96 18.70 -20.63
C GLN A 28 24.30 18.39 -19.27
N ILE A 29 24.48 19.27 -18.30
CA ILE A 29 24.16 19.03 -16.87
C ILE A 29 22.64 18.87 -16.60
N VAL A 30 21.78 19.42 -17.47
CA VAL A 30 20.31 19.38 -17.31
C VAL A 30 19.73 17.96 -17.47
N VAL A 31 20.30 17.16 -18.37
CA VAL A 31 19.80 15.81 -18.68
C VAL A 31 19.87 14.84 -17.48
N PRO A 32 21.02 14.64 -16.82
CA PRO A 32 21.10 13.75 -15.67
C PRO A 32 20.25 14.27 -14.50
N ALA A 33 20.12 15.59 -14.34
CA ALA A 33 19.26 16.20 -13.32
C ALA A 33 17.77 15.90 -13.55
N LEU A 34 17.28 16.02 -14.79
CA LEU A 34 15.92 15.63 -15.15
C LEU A 34 15.69 14.14 -14.90
N ALA A 35 16.62 13.28 -15.30
CA ALA A 35 16.53 11.84 -15.05
C ALA A 35 16.43 11.53 -13.55
N ALA A 36 17.26 12.17 -12.72
CA ALA A 36 17.22 12.01 -11.27
C ALA A 36 15.90 12.46 -10.64
N SER A 37 15.32 13.54 -11.16
CA SER A 37 14.04 14.07 -10.66
C SER A 37 12.86 13.12 -10.92
N LEU A 38 12.90 12.39 -12.04
CA LEU A 38 11.85 11.49 -12.48
C LEU A 38 12.02 10.05 -11.95
N ALA A 39 13.23 9.66 -11.58
CA ALA A 39 13.57 8.31 -11.14
C ALA A 39 13.04 7.95 -9.74
N LEU A 40 12.82 8.93 -8.86
CA LEU A 40 12.46 8.68 -7.46
C LEU A 40 11.01 8.21 -7.30
N LEU A 41 10.86 6.93 -6.93
CA LEU A 41 9.59 6.29 -6.60
C LEU A 41 9.39 6.16 -5.08
N PRO A 42 8.16 5.86 -4.60
CA PRO A 42 7.87 5.75 -3.18
C PRO A 42 8.77 4.78 -2.44
N SER A 43 9.04 3.60 -3.01
CA SER A 43 9.91 2.57 -2.41
C SER A 43 11.27 2.48 -3.11
N VAL A 44 12.29 2.07 -2.34
CA VAL A 44 13.64 1.82 -2.87
C VAL A 44 13.62 0.68 -3.88
N TYR A 45 12.83 -0.37 -3.60
CA TYR A 45 12.66 -1.49 -4.52
C TYR A 45 12.08 -1.04 -5.86
N GLN A 46 10.97 -0.30 -5.87
CA GLN A 46 10.38 0.24 -7.09
C GLN A 46 11.39 1.10 -7.86
N THR A 47 12.16 1.94 -7.15
CA THR A 47 13.23 2.75 -7.76
C THR A 47 14.32 1.87 -8.39
N GLY A 48 14.66 0.73 -7.79
CA GLY A 48 15.63 -0.23 -8.33
C GLY A 48 15.13 -1.02 -9.53
N VAL A 49 13.88 -1.50 -9.49
CA VAL A 49 13.22 -2.12 -10.67
C VAL A 49 13.18 -1.11 -11.81
N ARG A 50 12.82 0.14 -11.49
CA ARG A 50 12.80 1.24 -12.45
C ARG A 50 14.15 1.49 -13.10
N LEU A 51 15.25 1.42 -12.36
CA LEU A 51 16.60 1.53 -12.93
C LEU A 51 16.85 0.47 -14.03
N LEU A 52 16.44 -0.78 -13.80
CA LEU A 52 16.60 -1.85 -14.78
C LEU A 52 15.70 -1.68 -16.01
N GLU A 53 14.48 -1.18 -15.81
CA GLU A 53 13.56 -0.85 -16.91
C GLU A 53 14.12 0.31 -17.74
N GLU A 54 14.57 1.39 -17.09
CA GLU A 54 15.14 2.57 -17.74
C GLU A 54 16.42 2.23 -18.52
N LEU A 55 17.24 1.31 -18.00
CA LEU A 55 18.41 0.79 -18.69
C LEU A 55 18.00 0.20 -20.04
N LYS A 56 17.00 -0.69 -20.05
CA LYS A 56 16.51 -1.33 -21.28
C LYS A 56 15.81 -0.35 -22.21
N GLY A 57 14.90 0.47 -21.67
CA GLY A 57 14.10 1.41 -22.43
C GLY A 57 14.95 2.49 -23.10
N ASN A 58 15.85 3.14 -22.35
CA ASN A 58 16.70 4.19 -22.91
C ASN A 58 17.74 3.63 -23.89
N LEU A 59 18.18 2.38 -23.71
CA LEU A 59 19.02 1.72 -24.70
C LEU A 59 18.27 1.53 -26.02
N ILE A 60 16.99 1.10 -25.99
CA ILE A 60 16.15 1.00 -27.18
C ILE A 60 15.99 2.37 -27.86
N GLY A 61 15.65 3.41 -27.09
CA GLY A 61 15.51 4.76 -27.64
C GLY A 61 16.80 5.28 -28.28
N ALA A 62 17.94 5.08 -27.62
CA ALA A 62 19.24 5.47 -28.16
C ALA A 62 19.59 4.71 -29.45
N LEU A 63 19.37 3.40 -29.50
CA LEU A 63 19.63 2.59 -30.70
C LEU A 63 18.73 3.00 -31.87
N LEU A 64 17.43 3.25 -31.62
CA LEU A 64 16.50 3.71 -32.65
C LEU A 64 16.88 5.10 -33.17
N ALA A 65 17.27 6.02 -32.27
CA ALA A 65 17.73 7.35 -32.65
C ALA A 65 18.99 7.28 -33.54
N VAL A 66 20.01 6.49 -33.14
CA VAL A 66 21.24 6.30 -33.93
C VAL A 66 20.92 5.69 -35.29
N PHE A 67 20.10 4.63 -35.32
CA PHE A 67 19.70 3.98 -36.57
C PHE A 67 18.96 4.95 -37.51
N SER A 68 18.03 5.74 -36.97
CA SER A 68 17.31 6.73 -37.76
C SER A 68 18.23 7.82 -38.32
N LEU A 69 19.21 8.28 -37.54
CA LEU A 69 20.18 9.29 -37.99
C LEU A 69 21.13 8.75 -39.06
N MET A 70 21.45 7.46 -39.05
CA MET A 70 22.22 6.82 -40.13
C MET A 70 21.44 6.81 -41.46
N LEU A 71 20.12 6.61 -41.40
CA LEU A 71 19.26 6.64 -42.59
C LEU A 71 18.94 8.06 -43.04
N THR A 72 18.78 8.99 -42.10
CA THR A 72 18.40 10.38 -42.36
C THR A 72 19.20 11.31 -41.44
N PRO A 73 20.38 11.79 -41.89
CA PRO A 73 21.28 12.59 -41.07
C PRO A 73 20.68 13.92 -40.57
N ASN A 74 19.74 14.49 -41.33
CA ASN A 74 19.01 15.71 -40.98
C ASN A 74 17.52 15.37 -40.80
N PRO A 75 17.14 14.79 -39.65
CA PRO A 75 15.77 14.35 -39.44
C PRO A 75 14.82 15.55 -39.37
N THR A 76 13.72 15.49 -40.13
CA THR A 76 12.63 16.45 -39.99
C THR A 76 11.85 16.19 -38.70
N PRO A 77 11.09 17.17 -38.17
CA PRO A 77 10.24 16.95 -37.00
C PRO A 77 9.26 15.77 -37.17
N ILE A 78 8.79 15.53 -38.40
CA ILE A 78 7.94 14.39 -38.74
C ILE A 78 8.71 13.08 -38.57
N ALA A 79 9.97 13.00 -39.02
CA ALA A 79 10.81 11.82 -38.85
C ALA A 79 11.05 11.50 -37.37
N ILE A 80 11.32 12.50 -36.53
CA ILE A 80 11.46 12.33 -35.08
C ILE A 80 10.17 11.77 -34.48
N GLY A 81 9.01 12.32 -34.87
CA GLY A 81 7.70 11.83 -34.42
C GLY A 81 7.47 10.36 -34.77
N VAL A 82 7.83 9.94 -35.98
CA VAL A 82 7.71 8.53 -36.41
C VAL A 82 8.61 7.62 -35.57
N VAL A 83 9.86 8.01 -35.31
CA VAL A 83 10.78 7.23 -34.47
C VAL A 83 10.24 7.11 -33.04
N ILE A 84 9.66 8.18 -32.49
CA ILE A 84 9.01 8.14 -31.18
C ILE A 84 7.83 7.16 -31.17
N ILE A 85 6.97 7.19 -32.19
CA ILE A 85 5.84 6.25 -32.29
C ILE A 85 6.36 4.80 -32.29
N ILE A 86 7.39 4.51 -33.10
CA ILE A 86 8.02 3.18 -33.15
C ILE A 86 8.60 2.80 -31.79
N ALA A 87 9.32 3.72 -31.14
CA ALA A 87 9.90 3.49 -29.81
C ALA A 87 8.80 3.16 -28.79
N ILE A 88 7.71 3.94 -28.73
CA ILE A 88 6.58 3.69 -27.85
C ILE A 88 5.98 2.31 -28.13
N SER A 89 5.72 1.96 -29.40
CA SER A 89 5.18 0.65 -29.77
C SER A 89 6.08 -0.50 -29.27
N ILE A 90 7.39 -0.36 -29.38
CA ILE A 90 8.35 -1.37 -28.88
C ILE A 90 8.33 -1.43 -27.34
N LEU A 91 8.28 -0.29 -26.66
CA LEU A 91 8.21 -0.26 -25.19
C LEU A 91 6.94 -0.94 -24.68
N LEU A 92 5.78 -0.67 -25.29
CA LEU A 92 4.52 -1.32 -24.95
C LEU A 92 4.62 -2.84 -25.18
N PHE A 93 5.18 -3.27 -26.32
CA PHE A 93 5.37 -4.68 -26.62
C PHE A 93 6.27 -5.40 -25.59
N LEU A 94 7.25 -4.69 -25.02
CA LEU A 94 8.18 -5.22 -24.01
C LEU A 94 7.73 -5.01 -22.56
N ASN A 95 6.53 -4.48 -22.32
CA ASN A 95 6.01 -4.09 -21.00
C ASN A 95 6.91 -3.07 -20.26
N LEU A 96 7.55 -2.15 -21.00
CA LEU A 96 8.40 -1.07 -20.49
C LEU A 96 7.69 0.29 -20.48
N GLU A 97 6.35 0.29 -20.42
CA GLU A 97 5.50 1.48 -20.53
C GLU A 97 5.86 2.56 -19.53
N SER A 98 6.32 2.13 -18.36
CA SER A 98 6.75 2.98 -17.27
C SER A 98 7.84 3.97 -17.76
N THR A 99 8.74 3.55 -18.63
CA THR A 99 9.93 4.30 -19.12
C THR A 99 9.64 5.25 -20.29
N THR A 100 8.42 5.23 -20.82
CA THR A 100 8.06 5.95 -22.05
C THR A 100 8.48 7.43 -22.03
N ARG A 101 8.24 8.13 -20.91
CA ARG A 101 8.56 9.56 -20.79
C ARG A 101 10.05 9.85 -20.96
N THR A 102 10.90 9.08 -20.29
CA THR A 102 12.36 9.22 -20.33
C THR A 102 12.89 8.78 -21.69
N VAL A 103 12.39 7.70 -22.27
CA VAL A 103 12.80 7.23 -23.60
C VAL A 103 12.47 8.25 -24.69
N ILE A 104 11.28 8.87 -24.65
CA ILE A 104 10.92 9.96 -25.56
C ILE A 104 11.93 11.11 -25.44
N LEU A 105 12.20 11.56 -24.21
CA LEU A 105 13.15 12.63 -23.95
C LEU A 105 14.54 12.30 -24.50
N THR A 106 15.05 11.09 -24.21
CA THR A 106 16.34 10.60 -24.70
C THR A 106 16.40 10.58 -26.22
N THR A 107 15.36 10.07 -26.87
CA THR A 107 15.28 9.95 -28.33
C THR A 107 15.33 11.32 -29.00
N ILE A 108 14.54 12.28 -28.49
CA ILE A 108 14.53 13.67 -28.99
C ILE A 108 15.90 14.31 -28.80
N LEU A 109 16.48 14.23 -27.60
CA LEU A 109 17.76 14.86 -27.28
C LEU A 109 18.92 14.32 -28.14
N ILE A 110 18.89 13.03 -28.47
CA ILE A 110 19.89 12.42 -29.36
C ILE A 110 19.66 12.89 -30.81
N MET A 111 18.43 12.80 -31.32
CA MET A 111 18.13 13.12 -32.71
C MET A 111 18.32 14.60 -33.05
N GLU A 112 17.98 15.50 -32.14
CA GLU A 112 18.18 16.95 -32.31
C GLU A 112 19.64 17.35 -32.06
N GLY A 113 20.22 16.86 -30.95
CA GLY A 113 21.56 17.27 -30.51
C GLY A 113 22.70 16.74 -31.37
N ALA A 114 22.55 15.55 -31.98
CA ALA A 114 23.61 14.94 -32.78
C ALA A 114 23.98 15.78 -34.02
N SER A 115 23.02 16.54 -34.57
CA SER A 115 23.25 17.46 -35.71
C SER A 115 24.13 18.67 -35.36
N GLN A 116 24.27 18.98 -34.07
CA GLN A 116 24.98 20.17 -33.56
C GLN A 116 26.32 19.81 -32.91
N SER A 117 26.63 18.52 -32.78
CA SER A 117 27.86 18.03 -32.15
C SER A 117 28.86 17.58 -33.21
N ASP A 118 30.14 17.92 -33.02
CA ASP A 118 31.25 17.41 -33.84
C ASP A 118 31.57 15.91 -33.59
N MET A 119 30.87 15.30 -32.62
CA MET A 119 31.08 13.92 -32.19
C MET A 119 30.34 12.93 -33.10
N PRO A 120 30.89 11.72 -33.34
CA PRO A 120 30.14 10.66 -33.99
C PRO A 120 28.83 10.34 -33.27
N VAL A 121 27.74 10.15 -34.03
CA VAL A 121 26.37 9.95 -33.52
C VAL A 121 26.27 8.87 -32.44
N TRP A 122 26.99 7.75 -32.62
CA TRP A 122 26.99 6.64 -31.65
C TRP A 122 27.64 7.01 -30.32
N MET A 123 28.69 7.83 -30.35
CA MET A 123 29.39 8.29 -29.16
C MET A 123 28.54 9.33 -28.42
N PHE A 124 27.89 10.24 -29.17
CA PHE A 124 26.95 11.21 -28.60
C PHE A 124 25.77 10.51 -27.91
N ALA A 125 25.16 9.53 -28.57
CA ALA A 125 24.09 8.72 -27.98
C ALA A 125 24.53 7.96 -26.72
N GLY A 126 25.75 7.40 -26.73
CA GLY A 126 26.35 6.73 -25.57
C GLY A 126 26.54 7.68 -24.39
N GLU A 127 27.05 8.89 -24.63
CA GLU A 127 27.20 9.92 -23.58
C GLU A 127 25.83 10.29 -22.98
N ARG A 128 24.80 10.51 -23.82
CA ARG A 128 23.44 10.80 -23.35
C ARG A 128 22.89 9.71 -22.46
N TYR A 129 23.03 8.47 -22.91
CA TYR A 129 22.57 7.31 -22.18
C TYR A 129 23.26 7.21 -20.80
N LEU A 130 24.59 7.39 -20.76
CA LEU A 130 25.35 7.34 -19.50
C LEU A 130 24.96 8.46 -18.53
N LEU A 131 24.71 9.67 -19.02
CA LEU A 131 24.24 10.79 -18.19
C LEU A 131 22.88 10.45 -17.54
N ILE A 132 21.93 9.91 -18.30
CA ILE A 132 20.63 9.51 -17.77
C ILE A 132 20.79 8.41 -16.71
N MET A 133 21.59 7.39 -17.01
CA MET A 133 21.86 6.30 -16.07
C MET A 133 22.53 6.80 -14.79
N MET A 134 23.43 7.76 -14.87
CA MET A 134 24.03 8.42 -13.71
C MET A 134 22.96 9.11 -12.85
N GLY A 135 22.07 9.89 -13.46
CA GLY A 135 20.99 10.57 -12.75
C GLY A 135 20.08 9.59 -11.98
N ILE A 136 19.66 8.51 -12.64
CA ILE A 136 18.82 7.46 -12.03
C ILE A 136 19.58 6.73 -10.92
N THR A 137 20.87 6.43 -11.12
CA THR A 137 21.70 5.76 -10.12
C THR A 137 21.86 6.60 -8.86
N VAL A 138 22.15 7.89 -9.00
CA VAL A 138 22.24 8.81 -7.85
C VAL A 138 20.89 8.92 -7.14
N ALA A 139 19.79 9.00 -7.89
CA ALA A 139 18.44 9.02 -7.30
C ALA A 139 18.13 7.75 -6.49
N LEU A 140 18.54 6.58 -6.97
CA LEU A 140 18.42 5.32 -6.24
C LEU A 140 19.26 5.32 -4.96
N LEU A 141 20.52 5.74 -5.04
CA LEU A 141 21.42 5.84 -3.88
C LEU A 141 20.87 6.77 -2.81
N VAL A 142 20.38 7.94 -3.22
CA VAL A 142 19.71 8.89 -2.33
C VAL A 142 18.47 8.28 -1.70
N ASN A 143 17.64 7.55 -2.47
CA ASN A 143 16.44 6.93 -1.92
C ASN A 143 16.77 5.87 -0.85
N ALA A 144 17.82 5.10 -1.09
CA ALA A 144 18.29 4.03 -0.21
C ALA A 144 18.97 4.56 1.05
N LEU A 145 19.81 5.58 0.94
CA LEU A 145 20.66 6.07 2.03
C LEU A 145 19.99 7.16 2.88
N LEU A 146 19.22 8.06 2.27
CA LEU A 146 18.58 9.15 2.99
C LEU A 146 17.18 8.75 3.42
N PHE A 147 16.96 8.61 4.73
CA PHE A 147 15.67 8.29 5.34
C PHE A 147 14.95 7.10 4.64
N PRO A 148 15.51 5.88 4.71
CA PRO A 148 14.86 4.71 4.11
C PRO A 148 13.43 4.57 4.67
N PRO A 149 12.43 4.32 3.82
CA PRO A 149 11.05 4.27 4.25
C PRO A 149 10.84 3.10 5.21
N ARG A 150 10.45 3.39 6.45
CA ARG A 150 10.15 2.37 7.47
C ARG A 150 8.68 1.94 7.39
N TYR A 151 8.31 1.24 6.33
CA TYR A 151 6.91 0.84 6.08
C TYR A 151 6.34 0.00 7.20
N GLU A 152 7.13 -0.91 7.78
CA GLU A 152 6.66 -1.83 8.80
C GLU A 152 6.12 -1.11 10.06
N ARG A 153 6.84 -0.10 10.56
CA ARG A 153 6.42 0.67 11.75
C ARG A 153 5.22 1.57 11.43
N LYS A 154 5.29 2.27 10.28
CA LYS A 154 4.20 3.13 9.81
C LYS A 154 2.90 2.33 9.66
N LEU A 155 2.98 1.14 9.08
CA LEU A 155 1.85 0.25 8.89
C LEU A 155 1.22 -0.15 10.23
N GLU A 156 2.04 -0.48 11.22
CA GLU A 156 1.56 -0.86 12.54
C GLU A 156 0.81 0.29 13.22
N ASP A 157 1.31 1.51 13.12
CA ASP A 157 0.63 2.71 13.61
C ASP A 157 -0.71 2.95 12.87
N GLU A 158 -0.74 2.77 11.56
CA GLU A 158 -1.96 2.92 10.74
C GLU A 158 -3.00 1.84 11.08
N ILE A 159 -2.61 0.55 11.17
CA ILE A 159 -3.49 -0.56 11.59
C ILE A 159 -4.10 -0.29 12.95
N THR A 160 -3.28 0.16 13.91
CA THR A 160 -3.74 0.50 15.27
C THR A 160 -4.76 1.63 15.26
N THR A 161 -4.45 2.69 14.52
CA THR A 161 -5.32 3.87 14.44
C THR A 161 -6.68 3.49 13.86
N VAL A 162 -6.68 2.68 12.79
CA VAL A 162 -7.90 2.18 12.16
C VAL A 162 -8.71 1.31 13.13
N PHE A 163 -8.05 0.40 13.84
CA PHE A 163 -8.67 -0.43 14.88
C PHE A 163 -9.34 0.43 15.95
N GLN A 164 -8.62 1.39 16.54
CA GLN A 164 -9.14 2.28 17.59
C GLN A 164 -10.35 3.11 17.11
N MET A 165 -10.32 3.59 15.87
CA MET A 165 -11.45 4.33 15.31
C MET A 165 -12.66 3.42 15.07
N ALA A 166 -12.46 2.22 14.53
CA ALA A 166 -13.54 1.25 14.33
C ALA A 166 -14.17 0.81 15.67
N VAL A 167 -13.34 0.52 16.68
CA VAL A 167 -13.80 0.19 18.03
C VAL A 167 -14.62 1.34 18.63
N ARG A 168 -14.15 2.58 18.48
CA ARG A 168 -14.87 3.75 18.98
C ARG A 168 -16.25 3.88 18.37
N ILE A 169 -16.37 3.73 17.05
CA ILE A 169 -17.66 3.77 16.34
C ILE A 169 -18.56 2.64 16.84
N ALA A 170 -18.05 1.40 16.86
CA ALA A 170 -18.80 0.23 17.31
C ALA A 170 -19.32 0.38 18.74
N ARG A 171 -18.47 0.90 19.64
CA ARG A 171 -18.81 1.10 21.04
C ARG A 171 -19.90 2.16 21.20
N LEU A 172 -19.74 3.33 20.57
CA LEU A 172 -20.76 4.38 20.57
C LEU A 172 -22.10 3.84 20.06
N PHE A 173 -22.09 3.15 18.92
CA PHE A 173 -23.30 2.52 18.38
C PHE A 173 -23.94 1.53 19.37
N SER A 174 -23.14 0.70 20.04
CA SER A 174 -23.66 -0.31 20.98
C SER A 174 -24.06 0.20 22.38
N GLU A 175 -23.63 1.42 22.77
CA GLU A 175 -23.81 1.99 24.11
C GLU A 175 -24.80 3.17 24.15
N THR A 176 -24.96 3.93 23.06
CA THR A 176 -25.83 5.12 23.02
C THR A 176 -27.12 4.90 22.21
N GLU A 177 -27.73 3.72 22.31
CA GLU A 177 -28.95 3.35 21.54
C GLU A 177 -28.80 3.54 20.02
N GLY A 178 -27.61 3.29 19.46
CA GLY A 178 -27.43 3.18 18.01
C GLY A 178 -27.44 4.49 17.21
N GLY A 179 -27.59 5.67 17.82
CA GLY A 179 -27.80 6.93 17.08
C GLY A 179 -26.82 7.18 15.92
N ARG A 180 -27.33 7.74 14.80
CA ARG A 180 -26.60 7.97 13.54
C ARG A 180 -25.30 8.78 13.68
N SER A 181 -25.19 9.62 14.72
CA SER A 181 -23.98 10.37 15.07
C SER A 181 -22.78 9.48 15.40
N SER A 182 -23.00 8.22 15.81
CA SER A 182 -21.95 7.24 16.08
C SER A 182 -21.03 7.02 14.87
N PHE A 183 -21.55 7.21 13.67
CA PHE A 183 -20.85 6.97 12.40
C PHE A 183 -20.15 8.21 11.83
N GLU A 184 -20.10 9.34 12.54
CA GLU A 184 -19.52 10.60 12.04
C GLU A 184 -18.07 10.43 11.53
N SER A 185 -17.30 9.56 12.18
CA SER A 185 -15.90 9.28 11.81
C SER A 185 -15.70 8.08 10.87
N LEU A 186 -16.77 7.46 10.37
CA LEU A 186 -16.70 6.24 9.56
C LEU A 186 -15.97 6.47 8.23
N GLU A 187 -16.27 7.55 7.50
CA GLU A 187 -15.60 7.82 6.21
C GLU A 187 -14.11 8.16 6.39
N GLU A 188 -13.74 8.85 7.47
CA GLU A 188 -12.34 9.05 7.84
C GLU A 188 -11.65 7.72 8.15
N THR A 189 -12.33 6.82 8.88
CA THR A 189 -11.84 5.48 9.19
C THR A 189 -11.60 4.66 7.93
N LYS A 190 -12.56 4.65 6.98
CA LYS A 190 -12.44 4.01 5.66
C LYS A 190 -11.27 4.58 4.86
N LYS A 191 -11.06 5.90 4.90
CA LYS A 191 -9.92 6.56 4.25
C LYS A 191 -8.58 6.12 4.85
N LYS A 192 -8.46 6.07 6.19
CA LYS A 192 -7.24 5.58 6.85
C LYS A 192 -6.98 4.11 6.59
N HIS A 193 -8.03 3.28 6.55
CA HIS A 193 -7.94 1.86 6.20
C HIS A 193 -7.44 1.63 4.77
N ARG A 194 -7.92 2.41 3.80
CA ARG A 194 -7.35 2.42 2.43
C ARG A 194 -5.86 2.78 2.46
N GLY A 195 -5.48 3.76 3.28
CA GLY A 195 -4.08 4.13 3.51
C GLY A 195 -3.23 2.99 4.07
N SER A 196 -3.72 2.25 5.08
CA SER A 196 -2.99 1.10 5.65
C SER A 196 -2.80 -0.02 4.66
N LYS A 197 -3.79 -0.29 3.79
CA LYS A 197 -3.63 -1.26 2.68
C LYS A 197 -2.52 -0.83 1.72
N THR A 198 -2.50 0.43 1.30
CA THR A 198 -1.43 0.95 0.44
C THR A 198 -0.05 0.88 1.11
N THR A 199 0.06 1.18 2.40
CA THR A 199 1.33 1.03 3.14
C THR A 199 1.75 -0.45 3.23
N TYR A 200 0.80 -1.38 3.39
CA TYR A 200 1.07 -2.82 3.36
C TYR A 200 1.59 -3.28 2.00
N ASP A 201 1.03 -2.80 0.89
CA ASP A 201 1.51 -3.15 -0.44
C ASP A 201 3.00 -2.79 -0.62
N PHE A 202 3.41 -1.59 -0.17
CA PHE A 202 4.82 -1.20 -0.18
C PHE A 202 5.70 -2.07 0.73
N PHE A 203 5.19 -2.46 1.90
CA PHE A 203 5.92 -3.35 2.80
C PHE A 203 6.08 -4.75 2.20
N GLU A 204 5.02 -5.30 1.60
CA GLU A 204 5.03 -6.61 0.96
C GLU A 204 5.97 -6.63 -0.26
N GLU A 205 6.00 -5.56 -1.05
CA GLU A 205 6.96 -5.39 -2.15
C GLU A 205 8.41 -5.43 -1.66
N GLU A 206 8.74 -4.75 -0.56
CA GLU A 206 10.09 -4.76 0.02
C GLU A 206 10.52 -6.15 0.46
N ILE A 207 9.57 -6.96 0.97
CA ILE A 207 9.83 -8.36 1.33
C ILE A 207 10.03 -9.21 0.08
N LYS A 208 9.16 -9.08 -0.93
CA LYS A 208 9.25 -9.82 -2.21
C LYS A 208 10.54 -9.50 -2.98
N ALA A 209 11.01 -8.26 -2.88
CA ALA A 209 12.26 -7.79 -3.46
C ALA A 209 13.49 -8.57 -2.96
N ASN A 210 13.52 -8.80 -1.65
CA ASN A 210 14.54 -9.56 -0.98
C ASN A 210 14.22 -11.06 -1.12
N ARG A 211 14.30 -11.60 -2.34
CA ARG A 211 14.02 -13.02 -2.68
C ARG A 211 14.83 -14.05 -1.86
N TRP A 212 15.89 -13.61 -1.17
CA TRP A 212 16.68 -14.40 -0.23
C TRP A 212 16.07 -14.51 1.18
N LEU A 213 15.12 -13.66 1.54
CA LEU A 213 14.30 -13.84 2.73
C LEU A 213 13.34 -15.01 2.46
N GLU A 214 13.78 -16.22 2.78
CA GLU A 214 12.91 -17.40 2.74
C GLU A 214 11.60 -17.12 3.52
N LYS A 215 10.52 -17.83 3.15
CA LYS A 215 9.20 -17.80 3.83
C LYS A 215 9.25 -18.09 5.35
N LYS A 216 10.43 -18.39 5.89
CA LYS A 216 10.72 -18.69 7.30
C LYS A 216 11.36 -17.52 8.06
N THR A 217 11.61 -16.38 7.42
CA THR A 217 12.20 -15.22 8.11
C THR A 217 11.16 -14.52 8.99
N PRO A 218 11.55 -13.94 10.15
CA PRO A 218 10.63 -13.22 11.04
C PRO A 218 9.84 -12.11 10.33
N ILE A 219 10.48 -11.39 9.40
CA ILE A 219 9.86 -10.32 8.61
C ILE A 219 8.66 -10.81 7.81
N TYR A 220 8.78 -11.97 7.13
CA TYR A 220 7.67 -12.54 6.37
C TYR A 220 6.49 -12.89 7.28
N ARG A 221 6.77 -13.45 8.47
CA ARG A 221 5.73 -13.82 9.44
C ARG A 221 5.01 -12.59 9.99
N ARG A 222 5.75 -11.52 10.33
CA ARG A 222 5.16 -10.23 10.73
C ARG A 222 4.31 -9.62 9.62
N ALA A 223 4.68 -9.78 8.36
CA ALA A 223 3.86 -9.31 7.24
C ALA A 223 2.53 -10.07 7.12
N VAL A 224 2.56 -11.40 7.18
CA VAL A 224 1.33 -12.21 7.17
C VAL A 224 0.42 -11.83 8.35
N LEU A 225 0.99 -11.66 9.55
CA LEU A 225 0.23 -11.22 10.72
C LEU A 225 -0.42 -9.84 10.50
N LYS A 226 0.33 -8.86 10.00
CA LYS A 226 -0.19 -7.53 9.68
C LYS A 226 -1.29 -7.57 8.62
N SER A 227 -1.18 -8.44 7.61
CA SER A 227 -2.26 -8.69 6.65
C SER A 227 -3.54 -9.15 7.35
N LYS A 228 -3.44 -10.13 8.27
CA LYS A 228 -4.62 -10.64 9.01
C LYS A 228 -5.24 -9.59 9.92
N MET A 229 -4.43 -8.71 10.53
CA MET A 229 -4.94 -7.57 11.30
C MET A 229 -5.68 -6.57 10.41
N ILE A 230 -5.16 -6.27 9.21
CA ILE A 230 -5.84 -5.41 8.22
C ILE A 230 -7.16 -6.04 7.79
N ASP A 231 -7.19 -7.35 7.52
CA ASP A 231 -8.40 -8.07 7.12
C ASP A 231 -9.46 -8.01 8.22
N THR A 232 -9.06 -8.18 9.48
CA THR A 232 -9.95 -8.07 10.64
C THR A 232 -10.54 -6.67 10.79
N ASN A 233 -9.71 -5.63 10.67
CA ASN A 233 -10.19 -4.23 10.63
C ASN A 233 -11.13 -3.98 9.43
N SER A 234 -10.81 -4.55 8.27
CA SER A 234 -11.63 -4.42 7.06
C SER A 234 -13.03 -5.00 7.26
N ALA A 235 -13.13 -6.17 7.89
CA ALA A 235 -14.39 -6.81 8.17
C ALA A 235 -15.22 -6.05 9.22
N ALA A 236 -14.58 -5.55 10.29
CA ALA A 236 -15.22 -4.70 11.28
C ALA A 236 -15.80 -3.43 10.64
N ILE A 237 -15.02 -2.73 9.80
CA ILE A 237 -15.47 -1.54 9.08
C ILE A 237 -16.63 -1.88 8.15
N HIS A 238 -16.62 -3.03 7.49
CA HIS A 238 -17.72 -3.44 6.60
C HIS A 238 -19.03 -3.66 7.36
N VAL A 239 -18.98 -4.24 8.57
CA VAL A 239 -20.15 -4.32 9.46
C VAL A 239 -20.66 -2.93 9.82
N LEU A 240 -19.76 -2.01 10.22
CA LEU A 240 -20.13 -0.63 10.56
C LEU A 240 -20.71 0.14 9.38
N ASP A 241 -20.18 -0.07 8.17
CA ASP A 241 -20.70 0.50 6.93
C ASP A 241 -22.11 0.00 6.65
N LYS A 242 -22.35 -1.30 6.81
CA LYS A 242 -23.67 -1.90 6.61
C LYS A 242 -24.69 -1.38 7.63
N LEU A 243 -24.30 -1.29 8.91
CA LEU A 243 -25.12 -0.69 9.96
C LEU A 243 -25.45 0.78 9.69
N HIS A 244 -24.49 1.53 9.13
CA HIS A 244 -24.69 2.93 8.76
C HIS A 244 -25.67 3.09 7.61
N ASP A 245 -25.47 2.31 6.53
CA ASP A 245 -26.27 2.38 5.32
C ASP A 245 -27.72 1.97 5.56
N ASP A 246 -27.93 0.93 6.36
CA ASP A 246 -29.25 0.36 6.64
C ASP A 246 -29.89 0.91 7.94
N PHE A 247 -29.30 1.94 8.55
CA PHE A 247 -29.65 2.43 9.88
C PHE A 247 -31.16 2.64 10.09
N LEU A 248 -31.83 3.28 9.13
CA LEU A 248 -33.27 3.61 9.21
C LEU A 248 -34.16 2.37 9.22
N THR A 249 -33.78 1.34 8.45
CA THR A 249 -34.53 0.08 8.43
C THR A 249 -34.32 -0.68 9.73
N LEU A 250 -33.08 -0.67 10.25
CA LEU A 250 -32.73 -1.31 11.52
C LEU A 250 -33.38 -0.65 12.74
N GLU A 251 -33.80 0.61 12.67
CA GLU A 251 -34.57 1.29 13.73
C GLU A 251 -35.94 0.63 13.98
N HIS A 252 -36.44 -0.15 13.02
CA HIS A 252 -37.70 -0.89 13.12
C HIS A 252 -37.51 -2.32 13.67
N LEU A 253 -36.31 -2.70 14.12
CA LEU A 253 -36.08 -4.03 14.69
C LEU A 253 -36.97 -4.23 15.94
N PRO A 254 -37.58 -5.42 16.11
CA PRO A 254 -38.20 -5.78 17.37
C PRO A 254 -37.19 -5.67 18.54
N PRO A 255 -37.57 -5.16 19.72
CA PRO A 255 -36.62 -4.90 20.81
C PRO A 255 -35.79 -6.12 21.23
N GLN A 256 -36.38 -7.32 21.18
CA GLN A 256 -35.68 -8.55 21.49
C GLN A 256 -34.56 -8.88 20.50
N LEU A 257 -34.75 -8.54 19.22
CA LEU A 257 -33.75 -8.75 18.17
C LEU A 257 -32.68 -7.67 18.21
N GLU A 258 -33.06 -6.43 18.55
CA GLU A 258 -32.12 -5.34 18.74
C GLU A 258 -31.16 -5.64 19.88
N ASP A 259 -31.69 -6.09 21.03
CA ASP A 259 -30.90 -6.52 22.18
C ASP A 259 -29.92 -7.64 21.84
N GLU A 260 -30.36 -8.59 21.02
CA GLU A 260 -29.53 -9.70 20.55
C GLU A 260 -28.40 -9.22 19.63
N LEU A 261 -28.73 -8.38 18.66
CA LEU A 261 -27.78 -7.77 17.73
C LEU A 261 -26.72 -6.96 18.49
N MET A 262 -27.15 -6.12 19.44
CA MET A 262 -26.23 -5.33 20.24
C MET A 262 -25.36 -6.20 21.16
N ARG A 263 -25.90 -7.29 21.72
CA ARG A 263 -25.13 -8.23 22.53
C ARG A 263 -24.07 -8.94 21.69
N HIS A 264 -24.43 -9.41 20.50
CA HIS A 264 -23.49 -10.04 19.58
C HIS A 264 -22.42 -9.05 19.12
N MET A 265 -22.78 -7.82 18.76
CA MET A 265 -21.82 -6.77 18.41
C MET A 265 -20.80 -6.50 19.51
N ARG A 266 -21.26 -6.37 20.77
CA ARG A 266 -20.36 -6.19 21.93
C ARG A 266 -19.45 -7.40 22.14
N HIS A 267 -19.95 -8.60 21.88
CA HIS A 267 -19.16 -9.83 21.95
C HIS A 267 -18.06 -9.88 20.88
N LEU A 268 -18.41 -9.62 19.60
CA LEU A 268 -17.44 -9.52 18.51
C LEU A 268 -16.39 -8.42 18.76
N LEU A 269 -16.83 -7.26 19.24
CA LEU A 269 -15.96 -6.14 19.60
C LEU A 269 -14.94 -6.54 20.67
N ARG A 270 -15.41 -7.16 21.75
CA ARG A 270 -14.55 -7.64 22.86
C ARG A 270 -13.52 -8.65 22.36
N ARG A 271 -13.91 -9.55 21.46
CA ARG A 271 -12.99 -10.51 20.87
C ARG A 271 -11.91 -9.83 20.04
N HIS A 272 -12.30 -8.87 19.19
CA HIS A 272 -11.37 -8.09 18.37
C HIS A 272 -10.37 -7.32 19.26
N GLU A 273 -10.85 -6.68 20.33
CA GLU A 273 -10.02 -5.99 21.32
C GLU A 273 -9.03 -6.94 22.01
N ARG A 274 -9.48 -8.13 22.43
CA ARG A 274 -8.61 -9.15 23.03
C ARG A 274 -7.50 -9.60 22.08
N LEU A 275 -7.79 -9.80 20.79
CA LEU A 275 -6.78 -10.20 19.79
C LEU A 275 -5.71 -9.13 19.58
N PHE A 276 -6.11 -7.86 19.46
CA PHE A 276 -5.17 -6.76 19.32
C PHE A 276 -4.36 -6.53 20.61
N SER A 277 -4.99 -6.70 21.78
CA SER A 277 -4.32 -6.66 23.08
C SER A 277 -3.31 -7.80 23.26
N ALA A 278 -3.65 -9.01 22.82
CA ALA A 278 -2.78 -10.17 22.84
C ALA A 278 -1.55 -9.93 21.95
N TYR A 279 -1.77 -9.44 20.72
CA TYR A 279 -0.67 -9.00 19.85
C TYR A 279 0.17 -7.92 20.53
N GLU A 280 -0.47 -6.96 21.19
CA GLU A 280 0.22 -5.85 21.80
C GLU A 280 1.12 -6.30 22.97
N LEU A 281 0.58 -7.11 23.87
CA LEU A 281 1.27 -7.54 25.07
C LEU A 281 2.10 -8.81 24.83
N GLU A 282 2.14 -9.28 23.58
CA GLU A 282 2.77 -10.54 23.16
C GLU A 282 2.35 -11.72 24.06
N ASN A 283 1.07 -11.72 24.50
CA ASN A 283 0.56 -12.62 25.50
C ASN A 283 -0.71 -13.33 25.03
N GLU A 284 -0.58 -14.62 24.70
CA GLU A 284 -1.69 -15.45 24.24
C GLU A 284 -2.76 -15.70 25.31
N HIS A 285 -2.45 -15.56 26.61
CA HIS A 285 -3.42 -15.80 27.69
C HIS A 285 -4.52 -14.74 27.77
N ILE A 286 -4.37 -13.63 27.05
CA ILE A 286 -5.41 -12.61 26.91
C ILE A 286 -6.54 -13.09 25.99
N ILE A 287 -6.24 -14.05 25.12
CA ILE A 287 -7.21 -14.70 24.25
C ILE A 287 -7.91 -15.77 25.08
N ASP A 288 -9.19 -15.53 25.35
CA ASP A 288 -10.04 -16.48 26.07
C ASP A 288 -10.24 -17.73 25.21
N ARG A 289 -9.77 -18.89 25.69
CA ARG A 289 -9.80 -20.14 24.92
C ARG A 289 -11.10 -20.93 25.10
N GLU A 290 -11.93 -20.54 26.07
CA GLU A 290 -13.20 -21.23 26.36
C GLU A 290 -14.35 -20.69 25.48
N GLU A 291 -14.15 -19.51 24.88
CA GLU A 291 -15.10 -18.81 24.01
C GLU A 291 -15.02 -19.36 22.57
N ASP A 292 -16.01 -20.14 22.12
CA ASP A 292 -16.10 -20.62 20.74
C ASP A 292 -16.91 -19.63 19.90
N LEU A 293 -16.22 -18.56 19.48
CA LEU A 293 -16.77 -17.48 18.67
C LEU A 293 -17.50 -17.97 17.39
N ILE A 294 -17.04 -19.07 16.79
CA ILE A 294 -17.67 -19.62 15.58
C ILE A 294 -19.01 -20.23 15.93
N HIS A 295 -19.07 -21.02 17.00
CA HIS A 295 -20.30 -21.63 17.47
C HIS A 295 -21.30 -20.58 17.97
N GLU A 296 -20.83 -19.60 18.76
CA GLU A 296 -21.67 -18.50 19.25
C GLU A 296 -22.24 -17.65 18.10
N ASN A 297 -21.44 -17.37 17.06
CA ASN A 297 -21.94 -16.70 15.86
C ASN A 297 -22.93 -17.55 15.06
N PHE A 298 -22.77 -18.87 15.03
CA PHE A 298 -23.73 -19.78 14.41
C PHE A 298 -25.08 -19.74 15.15
N ASP A 299 -25.06 -19.78 16.48
CA ASP A 299 -26.27 -19.71 17.30
C ASP A 299 -26.96 -18.35 17.16
N PHE A 300 -26.20 -17.26 17.15
CA PHE A 300 -26.71 -15.92 16.83
C PHE A 300 -27.38 -15.88 15.45
N ALA A 301 -26.69 -16.34 14.39
CA ALA A 301 -27.23 -16.32 13.04
C ALA A 301 -28.51 -17.15 12.91
N LYS A 302 -28.53 -18.33 13.55
CA LYS A 302 -29.71 -19.20 13.60
C LYS A 302 -30.88 -18.50 14.29
N LEU A 303 -30.65 -17.86 15.44
CA LEU A 303 -31.65 -17.12 16.17
C LEU A 303 -32.22 -15.95 15.35
N MET A 304 -31.35 -15.17 14.69
CA MET A 304 -31.78 -14.08 13.81
C MET A 304 -32.65 -14.61 12.67
N ILE A 305 -32.24 -15.66 11.97
CA ILE A 305 -33.03 -16.25 10.87
C ILE A 305 -34.40 -16.76 11.36
N GLU A 306 -34.43 -17.46 12.49
CA GLU A 306 -35.66 -18.03 13.03
C GLU A 306 -36.67 -16.94 13.43
N LYS A 307 -36.20 -15.89 14.10
CA LYS A 307 -37.05 -14.80 14.57
C LYS A 307 -37.43 -13.80 13.47
N MET A 308 -36.60 -13.66 12.43
CA MET A 308 -36.89 -12.80 11.28
C MET A 308 -37.91 -13.42 10.30
N ARG A 309 -38.27 -14.70 10.44
CA ARG A 309 -39.10 -15.41 9.45
C ARG A 309 -40.46 -14.76 9.20
N ASP A 310 -41.04 -14.19 10.25
CA ASP A 310 -42.41 -13.66 10.23
C ASP A 310 -42.41 -12.10 10.18
N GLU A 311 -41.25 -11.48 9.94
CA GLU A 311 -41.05 -10.02 9.82
C GLU A 311 -41.20 -9.52 8.36
N GLU A 312 -41.19 -8.19 8.17
CA GLU A 312 -41.31 -7.57 6.84
C GLU A 312 -40.15 -7.95 5.90
N GLU A 313 -40.45 -8.12 4.59
CA GLU A 313 -39.48 -8.53 3.58
C GLU A 313 -38.25 -7.59 3.53
N ASP A 314 -38.47 -6.28 3.63
CA ASP A 314 -37.41 -5.28 3.62
C ASP A 314 -36.47 -5.41 4.83
N LEU A 315 -37.01 -5.77 6.00
CA LEU A 315 -36.23 -6.00 7.21
C LEU A 315 -35.40 -7.28 7.08
N ILE A 316 -35.97 -8.35 6.51
CA ILE A 316 -35.25 -9.61 6.24
C ILE A 316 -34.09 -9.36 5.27
N LEU A 317 -34.35 -8.67 4.17
CA LEU A 317 -33.34 -8.34 3.14
C LEU A 317 -32.23 -7.41 3.66
N THR A 318 -32.46 -6.74 4.80
CA THR A 318 -31.49 -5.90 5.49
C THR A 318 -30.66 -6.69 6.51
N VAL A 319 -31.33 -7.46 7.38
CA VAL A 319 -30.71 -8.17 8.50
C VAL A 319 -29.87 -9.35 8.02
N VAL A 320 -30.32 -10.11 7.03
CA VAL A 320 -29.58 -11.30 6.55
C VAL A 320 -28.18 -10.94 6.02
N PRO A 321 -28.03 -9.92 5.13
CA PRO A 321 -26.70 -9.45 4.74
C PRO A 321 -25.86 -8.93 5.92
N LEU A 322 -26.45 -8.25 6.90
CA LEU A 322 -25.74 -7.78 8.09
C LEU A 322 -25.17 -8.96 8.91
N VAL A 323 -25.95 -10.01 9.13
CA VAL A 323 -25.48 -11.24 9.80
C VAL A 323 -24.34 -11.90 9.00
N ALA A 324 -24.40 -11.86 7.67
CA ALA A 324 -23.33 -12.37 6.82
C ALA A 324 -22.04 -11.57 6.97
N THR A 325 -22.10 -10.23 7.02
CA THR A 325 -20.89 -9.40 7.24
C THR A 325 -20.29 -9.61 8.63
N MET A 326 -21.12 -9.81 9.66
CA MET A 326 -20.65 -10.20 11.00
C MET A 326 -19.95 -11.57 11.00
N THR A 327 -20.47 -12.52 10.22
CA THR A 327 -19.85 -13.84 10.05
C THR A 327 -18.48 -13.74 9.39
N ASP A 328 -18.30 -12.83 8.43
CA ASP A 328 -16.99 -12.59 7.83
C ASP A 328 -16.00 -11.93 8.80
N TRP A 329 -16.48 -11.08 9.71
CA TRP A 329 -15.67 -10.54 10.80
C TRP A 329 -15.20 -11.64 11.78
N VAL A 330 -16.08 -12.58 12.13
CA VAL A 330 -15.73 -13.77 12.92
C VAL A 330 -14.68 -14.62 12.24
N LYS A 331 -14.82 -14.90 10.94
CA LYS A 331 -13.82 -15.66 10.17
C LYS A 331 -12.46 -14.96 10.18
N ALA A 332 -12.42 -13.65 9.92
CA ALA A 332 -11.19 -12.88 9.92
C ALA A 332 -10.49 -12.89 11.29
N MET A 333 -11.24 -12.71 12.38
CA MET A 333 -10.72 -12.81 13.75
C MET A 333 -10.15 -14.19 14.06
N ASN A 334 -10.86 -15.26 13.68
CA ASN A 334 -10.39 -16.63 13.90
C ASN A 334 -9.14 -16.97 13.06
N GLU A 335 -9.00 -16.44 11.84
CA GLU A 335 -7.76 -16.57 11.08
C GLU A 335 -6.59 -15.83 11.74
N LEU A 336 -6.82 -14.60 12.21
CA LEU A 336 -5.85 -13.83 12.96
C LEU A 336 -5.41 -14.57 14.23
N GLU A 337 -6.37 -15.07 15.01
CA GLU A 337 -6.12 -15.83 16.24
C GLU A 337 -5.24 -17.05 16.01
N ARG A 338 -5.60 -17.91 15.04
CA ARG A 338 -4.83 -19.11 14.71
C ARG A 338 -3.39 -18.77 14.36
N TYR A 339 -3.19 -17.72 13.56
CA TYR A 339 -1.87 -17.28 13.16
C TYR A 339 -1.09 -16.72 14.35
N LEU A 340 -1.70 -15.81 15.12
CA LEU A 340 -1.11 -15.15 16.27
C LEU A 340 -0.65 -16.16 17.34
N ILE A 341 -1.51 -17.10 17.72
CA ILE A 341 -1.19 -18.18 18.68
C ILE A 341 -0.06 -19.05 18.16
N THR A 342 -0.09 -19.40 16.86
CA THR A 342 0.96 -20.24 16.25
C THR A 342 2.33 -19.54 16.32
N GLU A 343 2.37 -18.24 16.04
CA GLU A 343 3.60 -17.46 16.07
C GLU A 343 4.11 -17.25 17.50
N MET A 344 3.23 -16.94 18.46
CA MET A 344 3.57 -16.80 19.89
C MET A 344 4.18 -18.09 20.44
N LYS A 345 3.55 -19.25 20.16
CA LYS A 345 4.04 -20.56 20.64
C LYS A 345 5.35 -20.99 20.01
N LYS A 346 5.57 -20.69 18.74
CA LYS A 346 6.75 -21.18 17.99
C LYS A 346 7.97 -20.29 18.12
N HIS A 347 7.78 -18.98 18.29
CA HIS A 347 8.85 -18.01 18.03
C HIS A 347 9.07 -16.95 19.13
N GLY A 348 8.26 -16.91 20.19
CA GLY A 348 8.41 -15.95 21.30
C GLY A 348 8.38 -14.47 20.84
N ASP A 349 8.85 -13.56 21.72
CA ASP A 349 8.86 -12.07 21.66
C ASP A 349 9.53 -11.43 20.42
N ASN A 350 9.13 -11.82 19.21
CA ASN A 350 9.61 -11.30 17.94
C ASN A 350 8.46 -10.85 17.02
N LEU A 351 7.26 -10.65 17.57
CA LEU A 351 6.10 -10.23 16.79
C LEU A 351 6.18 -8.75 16.42
N LYS A 352 6.95 -7.97 17.16
CA LYS A 352 7.14 -6.53 16.95
C LYS A 352 8.57 -6.15 16.55
N VAL A 353 8.71 -4.92 16.08
CA VAL A 353 9.98 -4.33 15.64
C VAL A 353 10.76 -3.69 16.81
N GLU A 354 10.08 -3.29 17.89
CA GLU A 354 10.60 -2.71 19.14
C GLU A 354 9.43 -2.50 20.14
N PRO A 355 9.64 -2.51 21.48
CA PRO A 355 8.56 -2.35 22.46
C PRO A 355 7.97 -0.92 22.44
N ARG A 356 6.63 -0.83 22.36
CA ARG A 356 5.86 0.45 22.36
C ARG A 356 5.52 0.89 23.79
N LYS A 357 5.16 2.16 23.98
CA LYS A 357 4.29 2.59 25.09
C LYS A 357 2.91 1.92 24.91
N LYS A 358 2.32 1.42 26.01
CA LYS A 358 1.07 0.65 26.05
C LYS A 358 -0.11 1.41 25.40
N TRP A 359 -1.01 0.70 24.71
CA TRP A 359 -2.04 1.27 23.85
C TRP A 359 -3.38 1.49 24.57
N PHE A 360 -3.49 1.02 25.82
CA PHE A 360 -4.70 1.15 26.63
C PHE A 360 -4.49 2.16 27.76
N PHE A 361 -5.31 3.21 27.71
CA PHE A 361 -5.62 4.20 28.75
C PHE A 361 -4.45 4.57 29.68
N GLU A 362 -3.72 5.63 29.31
CA GLU A 362 -3.32 6.60 30.34
C GLU A 362 -4.59 7.42 30.61
N ASP A 363 -5.20 7.12 31.77
CA ASP A 363 -6.38 7.69 32.45
C ASP A 363 -7.19 8.81 31.76
#